data_AF-A0A9P0ZN24-F1
#
_entry.id   AF-A0A9P0ZN24-F1
#
_cell.length_a   1.000
_cell.length_b   1.000
_cell.length_c   1.000
_cell.angle_alpha   90.00
_cell.angle_beta   90.00
_cell.angle_gamma   90.00
#
_symmetry.space_group_name_H-M   'P 1'
#
loop_
_entity.id
_entity.type
_entity.pdbx_description
1 polymer ?
#
loop_
_entity_poly.entity_id
_entity_poly.type
_entity_poly.pdbx_seq_one_letter_code
_entity_poly.pdbx_strand_id
1 'polypeptide(L)'
;MDVNGTGMEGLNQCLSSFVDTGTVESHRYYLARRTVLEMLRDRDYAVPMAEIDISLQDFRQKYSDRPEPDSLKITSLHKYDPDNKILVIFCGQNVVKVSTIRGILSQIVNKETLNRLILVVQSQLTNQATKAVELFTCKVEIFQVKDLLVNITKHALRPKHQILSDEEKQKLLEKYNLEEKQDVTEGCDSPLLRT
;
A
#
# COMPACT_ATOMS: atom_id res chain seq x y z
N MET A 1 19.69 -55.05 40.12
CA MET A 1 18.35 -54.42 40.15
C MET A 1 18.54 -52.97 40.58
N ASP A 2 17.60 -52.14 40.18
CA ASP A 2 17.45 -50.71 40.49
C ASP A 2 18.02 -49.73 39.45
N VAL A 3 17.15 -49.61 38.44
CA VAL A 3 16.91 -48.51 37.53
C VAL A 3 16.69 -47.22 38.33
N ASN A 4 17.30 -46.09 37.92
CA ASN A 4 16.60 -44.82 38.04
C ASN A 4 17.03 -43.87 36.93
N GLY A 5 16.06 -43.59 36.05
CA GLY A 5 16.25 -42.86 34.80
C GLY A 5 16.39 -41.36 35.02
N THR A 6 17.40 -40.80 34.36
CA THR A 6 17.60 -39.37 34.20
C THR A 6 16.52 -38.84 33.26
N GLY A 7 15.45 -38.26 33.83
CA GLY A 7 14.39 -37.58 33.10
C GLY A 7 14.93 -36.34 32.41
N MET A 8 14.82 -36.35 31.08
CA MET A 8 15.22 -35.32 30.15
C MET A 8 14.15 -34.20 30.16
N GLU A 9 14.35 -33.16 30.98
CA GLU A 9 13.48 -31.96 30.98
C GLU A 9 13.80 -31.08 29.76
N GLY A 10 13.36 -31.56 28.60
CA GLY A 10 13.31 -30.82 27.35
C GLY A 10 12.03 -30.02 27.21
N LEU A 11 12.18 -28.74 26.84
CA LEU A 11 11.31 -28.01 25.91
C LEU A 11 9.80 -27.99 26.23
N ASN A 12 9.43 -27.27 27.29
CA ASN A 12 8.12 -26.60 27.33
C ASN A 12 8.27 -25.13 26.96
N GLN A 13 8.86 -24.85 25.80
CA GLN A 13 8.75 -23.53 25.18
C GLN A 13 7.35 -23.48 24.55
N CYS A 14 6.42 -22.86 25.29
CA CYS A 14 5.00 -22.84 24.96
C CYS A 14 4.79 -22.32 23.51
N LEU A 15 4.15 -23.15 22.69
CA LEU A 15 3.78 -22.87 21.29
C LEU A 15 2.90 -21.61 21.16
N SER A 16 2.34 -21.09 22.26
CA SER A 16 1.57 -19.84 22.28
C SER A 16 2.38 -18.61 21.86
N SER A 17 3.71 -18.64 22.02
CA SER A 17 4.61 -17.56 21.58
C SER A 17 4.73 -17.44 20.06
N PHE A 18 4.34 -18.46 19.30
CA PHE A 18 4.33 -18.48 17.84
C PHE A 18 2.96 -18.16 17.24
N VAL A 19 1.95 -17.93 18.06
CA VAL A 19 0.63 -17.53 17.56
C VAL A 19 0.69 -16.05 17.21
N ASP A 20 0.62 -15.78 15.91
CA ASP A 20 0.43 -14.43 15.38
C ASP A 20 -0.90 -13.84 15.94
N THR A 21 -0.80 -12.97 16.94
CA THR A 21 -1.94 -12.24 17.54
C THR A 21 -2.29 -10.94 16.83
N GLY A 22 -1.48 -10.53 15.84
CA GLY A 22 -1.64 -9.23 15.21
C GLY A 22 -2.70 -9.26 14.11
N THR A 23 -3.16 -8.09 13.70
CA THR A 23 -4.19 -7.99 12.67
C THR A 23 -3.63 -8.35 11.29
N VAL A 24 -4.50 -8.87 10.40
CA VAL A 24 -4.19 -9.04 8.96
C VAL A 24 -3.68 -7.72 8.36
N GLU A 25 -4.21 -6.61 8.84
CA GLU A 25 -3.83 -5.28 8.41
C GLU A 25 -2.38 -4.91 8.78
N SER A 26 -1.96 -5.18 10.02
CA SER A 26 -0.56 -4.98 10.42
C SER A 26 0.40 -5.80 9.57
N HIS A 27 0.02 -7.02 9.19
CA HIS A 27 0.83 -7.86 8.32
C HIS A 27 0.94 -7.29 6.90
N ARG A 28 -0.15 -6.76 6.35
CA ARG A 28 -0.13 -6.07 5.04
C ARG A 28 0.78 -4.86 5.04
N TYR A 29 0.68 -4.01 6.06
CA TYR A 29 1.56 -2.84 6.18
C TYR A 29 3.02 -3.24 6.38
N TYR A 30 3.29 -4.29 7.16
CA TYR A 30 4.64 -4.83 7.31
C TYR A 30 5.23 -5.23 5.96
N LEU A 31 4.53 -6.06 5.18
CA LEU A 31 4.99 -6.50 3.86
C LEU A 31 5.18 -5.31 2.91
N ALA A 32 4.19 -4.42 2.83
CA ALA A 32 4.27 -3.25 1.96
C ALA A 32 5.42 -2.32 2.35
N ARG A 33 5.62 -2.06 3.64
CA ARG A 33 6.73 -1.23 4.14
C ARG A 33 8.07 -1.86 3.82
N ARG A 34 8.21 -3.18 3.97
CA ARG A 34 9.44 -3.90 3.63
C ARG A 34 9.76 -3.80 2.14
N THR A 35 8.78 -4.06 1.27
CA THR A 35 8.92 -3.92 -0.19
C THR A 35 9.30 -2.50 -0.58
N VAL A 36 8.72 -1.48 0.06
CA VAL A 36 9.08 -0.08 -0.21
C VAL A 36 10.52 0.20 0.22
N LEU A 37 10.96 -0.27 1.38
CA LEU A 37 12.34 -0.07 1.83
C LEU A 37 13.36 -0.75 0.89
N GLU A 38 13.06 -1.96 0.41
CA GLU A 38 13.85 -2.65 -0.61
C GLU A 38 13.90 -1.82 -1.91
N MET A 39 12.74 -1.36 -2.40
CA MET A 39 12.66 -0.50 -3.59
C MET A 39 13.44 0.81 -3.42
N LEU A 40 13.40 1.44 -2.24
CA LEU A 40 14.17 2.66 -1.97
C LEU A 40 15.67 2.37 -2.01
N ARG A 41 16.11 1.24 -1.47
CA ARG A 41 17.52 0.82 -1.51
C ARG A 41 18.00 0.57 -2.94
N ASP A 42 17.17 -0.07 -3.77
CA ASP A 42 17.44 -0.31 -5.20
C ASP A 42 17.51 0.99 -6.01
N ARG A 43 16.85 2.05 -5.53
CA ARG A 43 16.91 3.41 -6.10
C ARG A 43 18.00 4.28 -5.45
N ASP A 44 18.98 3.66 -4.81
CA ASP A 44 20.12 4.32 -4.16
C ASP A 44 19.80 5.31 -3.03
N TYR A 45 18.67 5.12 -2.35
CA TYR A 45 18.41 5.82 -1.09
C TYR A 45 19.11 5.15 0.10
N ALA A 46 19.48 5.96 1.09
CA ALA A 46 20.14 5.52 2.31
C ALA A 46 19.14 4.81 3.24
N VAL A 47 18.99 3.50 3.06
CA VAL A 47 18.11 2.63 3.86
C VAL A 47 18.94 1.52 4.54
N PRO A 48 19.00 1.48 5.88
CA PRO A 48 19.71 0.43 6.62
C PRO A 48 19.10 -0.96 6.41
N MET A 49 19.94 -2.02 6.33
CA MET A 49 19.41 -3.41 6.24
C MET A 49 18.59 -3.79 7.48
N ALA A 50 18.98 -3.31 8.66
CA ALA A 50 18.24 -3.56 9.90
C ALA A 50 16.79 -3.04 9.87
N GLU A 51 16.47 -2.04 9.04
CA GLU A 51 15.08 -1.61 8.85
C GLU A 51 14.27 -2.52 7.93
N ILE A 52 14.95 -3.19 6.99
CA ILE A 52 14.35 -4.14 6.05
C ILE A 52 14.12 -5.48 6.74
N ASP A 53 15.12 -5.95 7.49
CA ASP A 53 15.15 -7.28 8.12
C ASP A 53 14.41 -7.34 9.46
N ILE A 54 13.71 -6.26 9.85
CA ILE A 54 12.87 -6.25 11.05
C ILE A 54 11.84 -7.41 10.98
N SER A 55 11.66 -8.14 12.09
CA SER A 55 10.67 -9.20 12.13
C SER A 55 9.24 -8.62 12.19
N LEU A 56 8.23 -9.41 11.81
CA LEU A 56 6.82 -8.99 11.94
C LEU A 56 6.45 -8.69 13.41
N GLN A 57 7.02 -9.45 14.35
CA GLN A 57 6.81 -9.24 15.78
C GLN A 57 7.38 -7.90 16.23
N ASP A 58 8.63 -7.59 15.88
CA ASP A 58 9.27 -6.31 16.22
C ASP A 58 8.57 -5.14 15.54
N PHE A 59 8.10 -5.34 14.30
CA PHE A 59 7.29 -4.34 13.60
C PHE A 59 6.02 -3.99 14.40
N ARG A 60 5.31 -4.98 14.92
CA ARG A 60 4.10 -4.74 15.73
C ARG A 60 4.41 -4.17 17.10
N GLN A 61 5.53 -4.53 17.71
CA GLN A 61 5.98 -3.85 18.93
C GLN A 61 6.27 -2.37 18.67
N LYS A 62 6.87 -2.05 17.52
CA LYS A 62 7.21 -0.68 17.14
C LYS A 62 6.00 0.15 16.70
N TYR A 63 5.07 -0.44 15.96
CA TYR A 63 3.97 0.28 15.29
C TYR A 63 2.58 -0.11 15.77
N SER A 64 2.44 -1.00 16.76
CA SER A 64 1.19 -1.63 17.21
C SER A 64 0.64 -2.73 16.28
N ASP A 65 -0.22 -3.58 16.83
CA ASP A 65 -1.02 -4.58 16.10
C ASP A 65 -2.05 -3.92 15.17
N ARG A 66 -2.35 -2.63 15.38
CA ARG A 66 -3.19 -1.78 14.54
C ARG A 66 -2.44 -0.50 14.22
N PRO A 67 -1.50 -0.53 13.27
CA PRO A 67 -0.63 0.60 13.02
C PRO A 67 -1.41 1.78 12.45
N GLU A 68 -1.14 2.96 13.00
CA GLU A 68 -1.65 4.20 12.44
C GLU A 68 -0.84 4.54 11.17
N PRO A 69 -1.47 4.80 10.02
CA PRO A 69 -0.75 5.00 8.76
C PRO A 69 0.29 6.13 8.81
N ASP A 70 0.01 7.20 9.57
CA ASP A 70 0.93 8.31 9.76
C ASP A 70 2.23 7.93 10.48
N SER A 71 2.20 6.90 11.34
CA SER A 71 3.40 6.38 12.03
C SER A 71 4.34 5.60 11.11
N LEU A 72 3.83 5.11 9.97
CA LEU A 72 4.58 4.28 9.02
C LEU A 72 5.41 5.09 8.02
N LYS A 73 5.40 6.43 8.12
CA LYS A 73 6.14 7.33 7.23
C LYS A 73 7.62 6.94 7.14
N ILE A 74 8.15 6.97 5.92
CA ILE A 74 9.57 6.74 5.65
C ILE A 74 10.13 8.02 5.05
N THR A 75 11.25 8.49 5.57
CA THR A 75 12.03 9.58 4.98
C THR A 75 13.44 9.08 4.75
N SER A 76 13.97 9.28 3.55
CA SER A 76 15.34 8.91 3.23
C SER A 76 15.99 9.93 2.29
N LEU A 77 17.31 10.02 2.36
CA LEU A 77 18.14 10.84 1.48
C LEU A 77 18.80 9.93 0.46
N HIS A 78 19.02 10.45 -0.74
CA HIS A 78 19.79 9.74 -1.74
C HIS A 78 21.26 9.62 -1.30
N LYS A 79 21.88 8.46 -1.51
CA LYS A 79 23.25 8.18 -1.02
C LYS A 79 24.30 9.14 -1.58
N TYR A 80 24.09 9.60 -2.80
CA TYR A 80 25.07 10.39 -3.56
C TYR A 80 24.62 11.83 -3.81
N ASP A 81 23.39 12.18 -3.41
CA ASP A 81 22.81 13.50 -3.66
C ASP A 81 22.04 13.95 -2.41
N PRO A 82 22.67 14.74 -1.52
CA PRO A 82 22.09 15.11 -0.23
C PRO A 82 20.85 16.02 -0.36
N ASP A 83 20.69 16.70 -1.50
CA ASP A 83 19.54 17.54 -1.79
C ASP A 83 18.36 16.73 -2.34
N ASN A 84 18.57 15.45 -2.66
CA ASN A 84 17.53 14.57 -3.17
C ASN A 84 16.92 13.73 -2.05
N LYS A 85 15.78 14.21 -1.54
CA LYS A 85 15.01 13.55 -0.49
C LYS A 85 13.77 12.86 -1.05
N ILE A 86 13.47 11.70 -0.47
CA ILE A 86 12.22 10.98 -0.70
C ILE A 86 11.41 10.86 0.58
N LEU A 87 10.10 11.05 0.45
CA LEU A 87 9.12 10.84 1.51
C LEU A 87 8.13 9.76 1.05
N VAL A 88 7.84 8.80 1.92
CA VAL A 88 6.80 7.80 1.72
C VAL A 88 5.73 8.00 2.77
N ILE A 89 4.47 8.07 2.34
CA ILE A 89 3.31 8.21 3.22
C ILE A 89 2.35 7.05 2.94
N PHE A 90 1.95 6.38 4.02
CA PHE A 90 0.91 5.38 3.99
C PHE A 90 -0.44 6.04 4.24
N CYS A 91 -1.39 5.81 3.35
CA CYS A 91 -2.78 6.19 3.52
C CYS A 91 -3.54 5.04 4.19
N GLY A 92 -4.53 5.39 5.01
CA GLY A 92 -5.39 4.39 5.64
C GLY A 92 -6.27 3.60 4.67
N GLN A 93 -7.11 2.75 5.22
CA GLN A 93 -8.00 1.84 4.47
C GLN A 93 -9.09 2.58 3.66
N ASN A 94 -9.39 3.81 4.04
CA ASN A 94 -10.48 4.58 3.44
C ASN A 94 -10.10 5.15 2.06
N VAL A 95 -11.12 5.45 1.26
CA VAL A 95 -10.98 6.21 0.02
C VAL A 95 -10.24 7.52 0.31
N VAL A 96 -9.19 7.79 -0.47
CA VAL A 96 -8.35 8.97 -0.26
C VAL A 96 -9.07 10.21 -0.82
N LYS A 97 -9.45 11.10 0.10
CA LYS A 97 -10.17 12.35 -0.20
C LYS A 97 -9.20 13.50 -0.43
N VAL A 98 -9.69 14.56 -1.08
CA VAL A 98 -8.93 15.79 -1.32
C VAL A 98 -8.41 16.43 -0.02
N SER A 99 -9.16 16.30 1.08
CA SER A 99 -8.73 16.79 2.41
C SER A 99 -7.46 16.09 2.89
N THR A 100 -7.33 14.79 2.68
CA THR A 100 -6.13 14.01 3.03
C THR A 100 -4.92 14.49 2.24
N ILE A 101 -5.07 14.64 0.92
CA ILE A 101 -3.99 15.11 0.04
C ILE A 101 -3.55 16.53 0.41
N ARG A 102 -4.50 17.44 0.68
CA ARG A 102 -4.19 18.78 1.16
C ARG A 102 -3.51 18.78 2.53
N GLY A 103 -3.96 17.93 3.44
CA GLY A 103 -3.32 17.75 4.75
C GLY A 103 -1.88 17.30 4.62
N ILE A 104 -1.59 16.35 3.73
CA ILE A 104 -0.23 15.92 3.40
C ILE A 104 0.59 17.10 2.84
N LEU A 105 0.04 17.85 1.88
CA LEU A 105 0.73 19.00 1.29
C LEU A 105 1.07 20.08 2.33
N SER A 106 0.21 20.28 3.32
CA SER A 106 0.43 21.21 4.44
C SER A 106 1.46 20.71 5.45
N GLN A 107 1.59 19.39 5.65
CA GLN A 107 2.59 18.80 6.55
C GLN A 107 4.01 18.81 5.97
N ILE A 108 4.15 18.93 4.65
CA ILE A 108 5.46 19.02 4.01
C ILE A 108 6.01 20.43 4.21
N VAL A 109 6.75 20.61 5.30
CA VAL A 109 7.33 21.89 5.71
C VAL A 109 8.46 22.33 4.77
N ASN A 110 9.30 21.39 4.32
CA ASN A 110 10.47 21.68 3.48
C ASN A 110 10.25 21.27 2.03
N LYS A 111 9.33 21.96 1.35
CA LYS A 111 8.95 21.66 -0.05
C LYS A 111 10.14 21.73 -1.02
N GLU A 112 11.11 22.58 -0.76
CA GLU A 112 12.27 22.80 -1.64
C GLU A 112 13.27 21.64 -1.62
N THR A 113 13.31 20.87 -0.53
CA THR A 113 14.23 19.72 -0.38
C THR A 113 13.58 18.39 -0.72
N LEU A 114 12.27 18.36 -0.99
CA LEU A 114 11.55 17.11 -1.28
C LEU A 114 11.41 16.93 -2.79
N ASN A 115 12.11 15.96 -3.36
CA ASN A 115 12.16 15.75 -4.80
C ASN A 115 11.16 14.68 -5.23
N ARG A 116 10.90 13.70 -4.34
CA ARG A 116 9.97 12.61 -4.60
C ARG A 116 9.07 12.32 -3.42
N LEU A 117 7.82 12.04 -3.73
CA LEU A 117 6.81 11.59 -2.78
C LEU A 117 6.23 10.26 -3.28
N ILE A 118 6.16 9.27 -2.40
CA ILE A 118 5.46 8.01 -2.66
C ILE A 118 4.23 7.95 -1.76
N LEU A 119 3.06 7.81 -2.38
CA LEU A 119 1.80 7.57 -1.68
C LEU A 119 1.43 6.09 -1.79
N VAL A 120 1.41 5.41 -0.64
CA VAL A 120 0.98 4.02 -0.55
C VAL A 120 -0.48 4.00 -0.12
N VAL A 121 -1.37 3.53 -1.00
CA VAL A 121 -2.83 3.58 -0.79
C VAL A 121 -3.44 2.18 -0.76
N GLN A 122 -4.50 2.01 0.02
CA GLN A 122 -5.28 0.76 -0.02
C GLN A 122 -6.51 0.85 -0.91
N SER A 123 -7.14 2.02 -0.92
CA SER A 123 -8.28 2.33 -1.75
C SER A 123 -7.92 3.38 -2.79
N GLN A 124 -8.77 3.52 -3.79
CA GLN A 124 -8.57 4.51 -4.86
C GLN A 124 -8.64 5.95 -4.34
N LEU A 125 -7.97 6.86 -5.05
CA LEU A 125 -8.15 8.29 -4.86
C LEU A 125 -9.46 8.72 -5.52
N THR A 126 -10.16 9.66 -4.88
CA THR A 126 -11.25 10.37 -5.57
C THR A 126 -10.70 11.22 -6.72
N ASN A 127 -11.51 11.52 -7.75
CA ASN A 127 -11.09 12.40 -8.85
C ASN A 127 -10.57 13.76 -8.37
N GLN A 128 -11.16 14.31 -7.30
CA GLN A 128 -10.69 15.56 -6.70
C GLN A 128 -9.33 15.39 -6.00
N ALA A 129 -9.11 14.25 -5.34
CA ALA A 129 -7.83 13.93 -4.73
C ALA A 129 -6.73 13.76 -5.77
N THR A 130 -7.01 13.07 -6.89
CA THR A 130 -6.06 12.92 -8.01
C THR A 130 -5.64 14.28 -8.56
N LYS A 131 -6.59 15.19 -8.81
CA LYS A 131 -6.26 16.57 -9.23
C LYS A 131 -5.42 17.32 -8.20
N ALA A 132 -5.67 17.10 -6.91
CA ALA A 132 -4.88 17.73 -5.85
C ALA A 132 -3.45 17.18 -5.74
N VAL A 133 -3.15 15.98 -6.28
CA VAL A 133 -1.78 15.45 -6.37
C VAL A 133 -0.92 16.26 -7.36
N GLU A 134 -1.53 16.91 -8.35
CA GLU A 134 -0.83 17.79 -9.29
C GLU A 134 -0.34 19.10 -8.63
N LEU A 135 -0.84 19.42 -7.42
CA LEU A 135 -0.41 20.60 -6.67
C LEU A 135 0.96 20.43 -6.00
N PHE A 136 1.50 19.22 -6.00
CA PHE A 136 2.83 18.96 -5.46
C PHE A 136 3.89 19.42 -6.47
N THR A 137 4.87 20.19 -5.99
CA THR A 137 6.02 20.62 -6.80
C THR A 137 7.00 19.46 -7.08
N CYS A 138 6.92 18.40 -6.27
CA CYS A 138 7.78 17.22 -6.36
C CYS A 138 7.12 16.10 -7.20
N LYS A 139 7.92 15.14 -7.67
CA LYS A 139 7.39 13.98 -8.40
C LYS A 139 6.63 13.07 -7.43
N VAL A 140 5.34 12.84 -7.68
CA VAL A 140 4.51 11.94 -6.87
C VAL A 140 4.31 10.60 -7.58
N GLU A 141 4.58 9.49 -6.88
CA GLU A 141 4.29 8.12 -7.32
C GLU A 141 3.23 7.51 -6.40
N ILE A 142 2.25 6.79 -6.95
CA ILE A 142 1.17 6.16 -6.18
C ILE A 142 1.26 4.64 -6.36
N PHE A 143 1.28 3.90 -5.24
CA PHE A 143 1.29 2.44 -5.23
C PHE A 143 0.12 1.90 -4.41
N GLN A 144 -0.52 0.83 -4.87
CA GLN A 144 -1.50 0.14 -4.04
C GLN A 144 -0.80 -0.84 -3.11
N VAL A 145 -1.27 -0.93 -1.85
CA VAL A 145 -0.73 -1.89 -0.87
C VAL A 145 -0.73 -3.31 -1.44
N LYS A 146 -1.80 -3.70 -2.15
CA LYS A 146 -1.91 -5.02 -2.79
C LYS A 146 -0.77 -5.33 -3.75
N ASP A 147 -0.25 -4.32 -4.45
CA ASP A 147 0.85 -4.47 -5.41
C ASP A 147 2.21 -4.61 -4.69
N LEU A 148 2.27 -4.15 -3.43
CA LEU A 148 3.48 -4.19 -2.60
C LEU A 148 3.53 -5.41 -1.67
N LEU A 149 2.46 -6.20 -1.56
CA LEU A 149 2.41 -7.38 -0.69
C LEU A 149 3.33 -8.51 -1.17
N VAL A 150 3.59 -8.57 -2.47
CA VAL A 150 4.55 -9.49 -3.07
C VAL A 150 5.70 -8.62 -3.55
N ASN A 151 6.90 -8.84 -3.03
CA ASN A 151 8.07 -8.12 -3.51
C ASN A 151 8.33 -8.50 -4.98
N ILE A 152 7.87 -7.65 -5.90
CA ILE A 152 7.93 -7.84 -7.35
C ILE A 152 9.38 -7.86 -7.87
N THR A 153 10.38 -7.45 -7.07
CA THR A 153 11.80 -7.54 -7.50
C THR A 153 12.27 -8.99 -7.72
N LYS A 154 11.58 -10.00 -7.17
CA LYS A 154 11.88 -11.42 -7.44
C LYS A 154 11.04 -12.04 -8.58
N HIS A 155 9.92 -11.42 -8.95
CA HIS A 155 9.08 -11.84 -10.08
C HIS A 155 8.82 -10.64 -10.99
N ALA A 156 9.73 -10.47 -11.94
CA ALA A 156 9.73 -9.51 -13.05
C ALA A 156 8.40 -8.83 -13.39
N LEU A 157 8.09 -7.68 -12.76
CA LEU A 157 7.19 -6.69 -13.36
C LEU A 157 7.68 -5.28 -12.99
N ARG A 158 8.33 -4.64 -13.97
CA ARG A 158 8.51 -3.18 -14.00
C ARG A 158 7.18 -2.52 -13.62
N PRO A 159 7.14 -1.51 -12.73
CA PRO A 159 5.94 -0.72 -12.59
C PRO A 159 5.66 -0.10 -13.97
N LYS A 160 4.63 -0.61 -14.66
CA LYS A 160 4.02 0.13 -15.75
C LYS A 160 3.43 1.36 -15.06
N HIS A 161 4.19 2.46 -15.06
CA HIS A 161 3.65 3.77 -14.75
C HIS A 161 2.40 3.91 -15.61
N GLN A 162 1.22 3.96 -14.97
CA GLN A 162 0.06 4.46 -15.67
C GLN A 162 0.25 5.97 -15.78
N ILE A 163 0.95 6.38 -16.83
CA ILE A 163 0.75 7.72 -17.37
C ILE A 163 -0.62 7.62 -18.03
N LEU A 164 -1.69 7.79 -17.25
CA LEU A 164 -3.01 8.01 -17.82
C LEU A 164 -2.96 9.39 -18.47
N SER A 165 -2.60 9.42 -19.75
CA SER A 165 -2.92 10.54 -20.62
C SER A 165 -4.44 10.66 -20.67
N ASP A 166 -4.96 11.89 -20.71
CA ASP A 166 -6.40 12.20 -20.58
C ASP A 166 -7.31 11.41 -21.55
N GLU A 167 -6.75 10.98 -22.68
CA GLU A 167 -7.43 10.21 -23.73
C GLU A 167 -7.78 8.77 -23.33
N GLU A 168 -6.97 8.11 -22.50
CA GLU A 168 -7.25 6.72 -22.06
C GLU A 168 -8.36 6.66 -21.01
N LYS A 169 -8.55 7.76 -20.27
CA LYS A 169 -9.57 7.88 -19.24
C LYS A 169 -10.98 8.01 -19.84
N GLN A 170 -11.13 8.73 -20.97
CA GLN A 170 -12.40 8.83 -21.68
C GLN A 170 -12.86 7.48 -22.25
N LYS A 171 -11.96 6.71 -22.87
CA LYS A 171 -12.29 5.39 -23.41
C LYS A 171 -12.73 4.39 -22.33
N LEU A 172 -12.18 4.46 -21.13
CA LEU A 172 -12.61 3.63 -19.99
C LEU A 172 -14.00 4.04 -19.47
N LEU A 173 -14.31 5.35 -19.45
CA LEU A 173 -15.63 5.85 -19.07
C LEU A 173 -16.72 5.51 -20.08
N GLU A 174 -16.40 5.46 -21.38
CA GLU A 174 -17.32 5.03 -22.42
C GLU A 174 -17.62 3.53 -22.33
N LYS A 175 -16.61 2.71 -22.01
CA LYS A 175 -16.75 1.26 -21.90
C LYS A 175 -17.57 0.81 -20.69
N TYR A 176 -17.58 1.60 -19.60
CA TYR A 176 -18.36 1.33 -18.38
C TYR A 176 -19.71 2.06 -18.33
N ASN A 177 -20.06 2.87 -19.34
CA ASN A 177 -21.37 3.55 -19.42
C ASN A 177 -22.38 2.87 -20.36
N LEU A 178 -22.02 1.77 -21.02
CA LEU A 178 -22.87 1.14 -22.04
C LEU A 178 -23.53 -0.18 -21.63
N GLU A 179 -23.27 -0.71 -20.45
CA GLU A 179 -24.01 -1.87 -19.95
C GLU A 179 -24.59 -1.56 -18.57
N GLU A 180 -25.90 -1.78 -18.45
CA GLU A 180 -26.72 -1.68 -17.23
C GLU A 180 -27.43 -0.33 -16.96
N LYS A 181 -28.23 0.12 -17.92
CA LYS A 181 -29.56 0.69 -17.61
C LYS A 181 -30.50 0.73 -18.82
N GLN A 182 -31.29 -0.32 -19.02
CA GLN A 182 -32.70 -0.20 -19.36
C GLN A 182 -33.47 -1.36 -18.70
N ASP A 183 -34.21 -0.97 -17.66
CA ASP A 183 -35.21 -1.75 -16.94
C ASP A 183 -36.57 -1.60 -17.66
N VAL A 184 -37.56 -2.37 -17.20
CA VAL A 184 -39.01 -2.08 -17.19
C VAL A 184 -39.91 -2.96 -18.09
N THR A 185 -40.46 -3.98 -17.41
CA THR A 185 -41.84 -4.53 -17.46
C THR A 185 -42.42 -5.07 -18.76
N GLU A 186 -42.70 -6.37 -18.78
CA GLU A 186 -43.82 -6.94 -19.55
C GLU A 186 -44.96 -7.33 -18.61
N GLY A 187 -46.00 -6.49 -18.59
CA GLY A 187 -47.35 -6.87 -18.19
C GLY A 187 -48.17 -7.22 -19.43
N CYS A 188 -48.87 -8.35 -19.35
CA CYS A 188 -50.00 -8.82 -20.15
C CYS A 188 -50.35 -8.08 -21.46
N ASP A 189 -50.28 -8.78 -22.60
CA ASP A 189 -51.48 -9.18 -23.34
C ASP A 189 -51.15 -10.21 -24.45
N SER A 190 -51.90 -11.31 -24.46
CA SER A 190 -52.03 -12.23 -25.62
C SER A 190 -52.96 -11.55 -26.65
N PRO A 191 -52.86 -11.75 -27.99
CA PRO A 191 -53.36 -12.99 -28.60
C PRO A 191 -52.78 -13.40 -29.99
N LEU A 192 -52.81 -14.72 -30.25
CA LEU A 192 -53.06 -15.42 -31.53
C LEU A 192 -52.22 -15.10 -32.79
N LEU A 193 -51.55 -16.12 -33.33
CA LEU A 193 -51.90 -16.77 -34.61
C LEU A 193 -50.84 -17.82 -35.03
N ARG A 194 -51.34 -19.04 -35.34
CA ARG A 194 -50.94 -19.98 -36.41
C ARG A 194 -49.42 -20.19 -36.63
N THR A 195 -48.90 -21.41 -36.53
CA THR A 195 -49.31 -22.64 -37.26
C THR A 195 -48.73 -23.86 -36.57
#